data_AF-A0A8T5KP29-F1
#
_entry.id   AF-A0A8T5KP29-F1
#
_cell.length_a   1.000
_cell.length_b   1.000
_cell.length_c   1.000
_cell.angle_alpha   90.00
_cell.angle_beta   90.00
_cell.angle_gamma   90.00
#
_symmetry.space_group_name_H-M   'P 1'
#
loop_
_entity.id
_entity.type
_entity.pdbx_description
1 polymer ?
#
loop_
_entity_poly.entity_id
_entity_poly.type
_entity_poly.pdbx_seq_one_letter_code
_entity_poly.pdbx_strand_id
1 'polypeptide(L)' 'GKDTPIGRFIDKKGIGIQQICFQVDDLESMISHLLDSGITMIDTEPRIGSKNCLIAFVHPKSTGGVLVELSQKN' A
#
# COMPACT_ATOMS: atom_id res chain seq x y z
N GLY A 1 -15.55 -8.22 -10.20
CA GLY A 1 -16.53 -7.48 -11.03
C GLY A 1 -15.91 -6.16 -11.47
N LYS A 2 -16.50 -5.45 -12.44
CA LYS A 2 -15.92 -4.20 -12.98
C LYS A 2 -15.76 -3.10 -11.93
N ASP A 3 -16.66 -3.04 -10.95
CA ASP A 3 -16.65 -1.97 -9.94
C ASP A 3 -15.69 -2.20 -8.76
N THR A 4 -14.99 -3.34 -8.71
CA THR A 4 -14.00 -3.63 -7.66
C THR A 4 -12.69 -2.88 -7.93
N PRO A 5 -11.82 -2.67 -6.91
CA PRO A 5 -10.51 -2.06 -7.13
C PRO A 5 -9.69 -2.75 -8.23
N ILE A 6 -9.70 -4.08 -8.26
CA ILE A 6 -9.05 -4.89 -9.30
C ILE A 6 -9.74 -4.70 -10.67
N GLY A 7 -11.07 -4.70 -10.72
CA GLY A 7 -11.82 -4.47 -11.96
C GLY A 7 -11.49 -3.12 -12.59
N ARG A 8 -11.49 -2.05 -11.77
CA ARG A 8 -11.11 -0.69 -12.20
C ARG A 8 -9.64 -0.60 -12.60
N PHE A 9 -8.75 -1.34 -11.94
CA PHE A 9 -7.33 -1.40 -12.34
C PHE A 9 -7.19 -2.00 -13.74
N ILE A 10 -7.79 -3.18 -13.99
CA ILE A 10 -7.73 -3.86 -15.28
C ILE A 10 -8.33 -3.00 -16.40
N ASP A 11 -9.45 -2.33 -16.14
CA ASP A 11 -10.10 -1.44 -17.12
C ASP A 11 -9.23 -0.24 -17.51
N LYS A 12 -8.49 0.33 -16.54
CA LYS A 12 -7.65 1.53 -16.76
C LYS A 12 -6.22 1.23 -17.25
N LYS A 13 -5.65 0.09 -16.85
CA LYS A 13 -4.22 -0.22 -17.02
C LYS A 13 -3.95 -1.52 -17.78
N GLY A 14 -4.99 -2.32 -18.05
CA GLY A 14 -4.84 -3.67 -18.58
C GLY A 14 -4.45 -4.68 -17.51
N ILE A 15 -4.29 -5.94 -17.93
CA ILE A 15 -3.84 -7.03 -17.05
C ILE A 15 -2.36 -6.79 -16.68
N GLY A 16 -2.03 -6.95 -15.40
CA GLY A 16 -0.66 -6.77 -14.90
C GLY A 16 -0.57 -6.79 -13.38
N ILE A 17 0.58 -6.38 -12.86
CA ILE A 17 0.83 -6.26 -11.42
C ILE A 17 0.10 -5.02 -10.89
N GLN A 18 -0.89 -5.22 -10.02
CA GLN A 18 -1.68 -4.13 -9.45
C GLN A 18 -0.99 -3.47 -8.24
N GLN A 19 -0.31 -4.26 -7.41
CA GLN A 19 0.43 -3.78 -6.24
C GLN A 19 1.52 -4.77 -5.82
N ILE A 20 2.46 -4.29 -5.01
CA ILE A 20 3.48 -5.09 -4.32
C ILE A 20 3.27 -4.89 -2.82
N CYS A 21 3.31 -5.98 -2.05
CA CYS A 21 3.23 -5.93 -0.60
C CYS A 21 4.59 -6.29 0.01
N PHE A 22 5.08 -5.45 0.93
CA PHE A 22 6.23 -5.76 1.77
C PHE A 22 5.75 -6.05 3.19
N GLN A 23 6.35 -7.06 3.83
CA GLN A 23 6.15 -7.29 5.25
C GLN A 23 7.21 -6.51 6.03
N VAL A 24 6.79 -5.82 7.09
CA VAL A 24 7.65 -5.06 8.01
C VAL A 24 7.41 -5.53 9.44
N ASP A 25 8.42 -5.34 10.29
CA ASP A 25 8.35 -5.75 11.70
C ASP A 25 7.58 -4.74 12.56
N ASP A 26 7.76 -3.44 12.29
CA ASP A 26 7.08 -2.32 12.95
C ASP A 26 6.59 -1.31 11.90
N LEU A 27 5.28 -1.27 11.71
CA LEU A 27 4.59 -0.47 10.71
C LEU A 27 4.47 0.99 11.13
N GLU A 28 4.26 1.29 12.42
CA GLU A 28 4.20 2.67 12.90
C GLU A 28 5.54 3.37 12.71
N SER A 29 6.63 2.72 13.14
CA SER A 29 7.99 3.23 12.94
C SER A 29 8.32 3.38 11.46
N MET A 30 7.91 2.45 10.61
CA MET A 30 8.14 2.52 9.17
C MET A 30 7.38 3.69 8.52
N ILE A 31 6.10 3.90 8.89
CA ILE A 31 5.32 5.03 8.37
C ILE A 31 5.98 6.35 8.75
N SER A 32 6.37 6.51 10.02
CA SER A 32 7.06 7.71 10.51
C SER A 32 8.35 7.97 9.72
N HIS A 33 9.19 6.95 9.56
CA HIS A 33 10.43 7.06 8.79
C HIS A 33 10.20 7.48 7.32
N LEU A 34 9.17 6.95 6.68
CA LEU A 34 8.82 7.29 5.30
C LEU A 34 8.32 8.73 5.18
N LEU A 35 7.47 9.18 6.11
CA LEU A 35 6.99 10.57 6.16
C LEU A 35 8.13 11.56 6.36
N ASP A 36 9.04 11.28 7.30
CA ASP A 36 10.24 12.09 7.57
C ASP A 36 11.19 12.14 6.36
N SER A 37 11.21 11.08 5.56
CA SER A 37 11.98 11.00 4.31
C SER A 37 11.28 11.69 3.13
N GLY A 38 10.14 12.35 3.34
CA GLY A 38 9.38 13.06 2.30
C GLY A 38 8.61 12.13 1.35
N ILE A 39 8.44 10.86 1.71
CA ILE A 39 7.66 9.90 0.93
C ILE A 39 6.17 10.20 1.12
N THR A 40 5.46 10.37 0.01
CA THR A 40 4.00 10.53 0.04
C THR A 40 3.35 9.19 0.37
N MET A 41 2.67 9.13 1.52
CA MET A 41 1.85 8.01 1.97
C MET A 41 0.38 8.22 1.61
N ILE A 42 -0.37 7.13 1.41
CA ILE A 42 -1.85 7.16 1.35
C ILE A 42 -2.41 7.04 2.76
N ASP A 43 -1.89 6.11 3.55
CA ASP A 43 -2.24 5.93 4.95
C ASP A 43 -1.08 6.45 5.82
N THR A 44 -1.35 7.47 6.63
CA THR A 44 -0.36 8.02 7.60
C THR A 44 -0.45 7.35 8.96
N GLU A 45 -1.38 6.43 9.15
CA GLU A 45 -1.58 5.63 10.36
C GLU A 45 -1.90 4.19 9.94
N PRO A 46 -1.47 3.16 10.68
CA PRO A 46 -1.84 1.78 10.40
C PRO A 46 -3.36 1.56 10.45
N ARG A 47 -3.87 0.68 9.58
CA ARG A 47 -5.27 0.22 9.66
C ARG A 47 -5.37 -1.29 9.53
N ILE A 48 -6.48 -1.85 10.01
CA ILE A 48 -6.73 -3.29 9.92
C ILE A 48 -6.97 -3.69 8.46
N GLY A 49 -6.14 -4.59 7.98
CA GLY A 49 -6.19 -5.18 6.64
C GLY A 49 -6.76 -6.59 6.61
N SER A 50 -6.44 -7.29 5.53
CA SER A 50 -6.79 -8.71 5.40
C SER A 50 -6.11 -9.56 6.45
N LYS A 51 -6.75 -10.68 6.85
CA LYS A 51 -6.21 -11.62 7.85
C LYS A 51 -5.83 -10.96 9.19
N ASN A 52 -6.52 -9.87 9.55
CA ASN A 52 -6.31 -9.14 10.80
C ASN A 52 -4.88 -8.58 10.98
N CYS A 53 -4.13 -8.41 9.87
CA CYS A 53 -2.81 -7.77 9.88
C CYS A 53 -2.97 -6.25 9.83
N LEU A 54 -2.01 -5.52 10.40
CA LEU A 54 -1.92 -4.07 10.22
C LEU A 54 -1.35 -3.78 8.82
N ILE A 55 -1.91 -2.80 8.13
CA ILE A 55 -1.46 -2.38 6.80
C ILE A 55 -1.44 -0.85 6.64
N ALA A 56 -0.60 -0.38 5.72
CA ALA A 56 -0.60 1.00 5.23
C ALA A 56 -0.13 1.05 3.76
N PHE A 57 -0.65 1.99 2.98
CA PHE A 57 -0.27 2.14 1.57
C PHE A 57 0.64 3.34 1.32
N VAL A 58 1.65 3.16 0.47
CA VAL A 58 2.50 4.22 -0.08
C VAL A 58 1.90 4.72 -1.40
N HIS A 59 1.88 6.03 -1.61
CA HIS A 59 1.33 6.59 -2.85
C HIS A 59 2.21 6.24 -4.05
N PRO A 60 1.65 5.77 -5.20
CA PRO A 60 2.38 5.48 -6.44
C PRO A 60 3.30 6.59 -6.97
N LYS A 61 3.12 7.82 -6.48
CA LYS A 61 3.90 9.01 -6.86
C LYS A 61 5.33 8.90 -6.33
N SER A 62 5.51 8.23 -5.19
CA SER A 62 6.80 8.03 -4.54
C SER A 62 7.50 6.73 -4.96
N THR A 63 6.82 5.86 -5.69
CA THR A 63 7.23 4.46 -5.96
C THR A 63 7.21 4.13 -7.45
N GLY A 64 7.41 5.13 -8.32
CA GLY A 64 7.53 4.92 -9.77
C GLY A 64 6.26 4.40 -10.46
N GLY A 65 5.09 4.69 -9.90
CA GLY A 65 3.79 4.30 -10.46
C GLY A 65 3.23 2.98 -9.93
N VAL A 66 3.92 2.30 -9.00
CA VAL A 66 3.47 1.05 -8.40
C VAL A 66 2.80 1.30 -7.05
N LEU A 67 1.60 0.76 -6.82
CA LEU A 67 1.00 0.81 -5.49
C LEU A 67 1.77 -0.14 -4.55
N VAL A 68 2.27 0.39 -3.44
CA VAL A 68 2.99 -0.40 -2.43
C VAL A 68 2.15 -0.49 -1.16
N GLU A 69 1.93 -1.72 -0.70
CA GLU A 69 1.33 -2.04 0.59
C GLU A 69 2.45 -2.44 1.56
N LEU A 70 2.41 -1.88 2.77
CA LEU A 70 3.21 -2.32 3.90
C LEU A 70 2.29 -3.11 4.82
N SER A 71 2.75 -4.26 5.30
CA SER A 71 1.99 -5.11 6.20
C SER A 71 2.81 -5.53 7.41
N GLN A 72 2.19 -5.55 8.58
CA GLN A 72 2.74 -6.14 9.80
C GLN A 72 1.78 -7.22 10.27
N LYS A 73 2.32 -8.42 10.51
CA LYS A 73 1.56 -9.51 11.14
C LYS A 73 1.52 -9.26 12.65
N ASN A 74 0.37 -9.52 13.25
CA ASN A 74 0.24 -9.59 14.70
C ASN A 74 0.96 -10.82 15.26
#